data_AF-A0A948AEI3-F1
#
_entry.id   AF-A0A948AEI3-F1
#
_cell.length_a   1.000
_cell.length_b   1.000
_cell.length_c   1.000
_cell.angle_alpha   90.00
_cell.angle_beta   90.00
_cell.angle_gamma   90.00
#
_symmetry.space_group_name_H-M   'P 1'
#
loop_
_entity.id
_entity.type
_entity.pdbx_description
1 polymer ?
#
loop_
_entity_poly.entity_id
_entity_poly.type
_entity_poly.pdbx_seq_one_letter_code
_entity_poly.pdbx_strand_id
1 'polypeptide(L)'
;MKKLSIIKTITLLFVLVLIFYGCFGGYWFSSEQDQQATQNQIEPELNISKSDSKHQLSDISHNAPLQAALPVQKDADTTNKGKMDYDSDWCIAAKDLNQQDIDYYHRELEDWNLSSGRISPPLLDGYGADRSQYLVPYMASTYDALWQQIENDNEYAMIAAFGRYDFDIESQRKIAQRLVVKGHTGTALSHLVQIELNNAEMIYKKTGQMNADIEEHIYKALAYTAFGIKRFDLDAAFTYIIMVSSADFPPELKPLYSLGKDNKINNYINELEELIDKARTIGNVIIAPPDEGPKAAKHDFETSLAYLSRAYGYELQALKGVLPDTTGAMLEASECVQKQMEFFGDLERGRSRAK
;
A
#
# COMPACT_ATOMS: atom_id res chain seq x y z
N MET A 1 45.16 12.07 -44.97
CA MET A 1 44.97 11.30 -43.71
C MET A 1 43.70 11.65 -42.91
N LYS A 2 42.76 12.49 -43.40
CA LYS A 2 41.52 12.81 -42.65
C LYS A 2 40.33 11.86 -42.89
N LYS A 3 40.32 11.10 -44.00
CA LYS A 3 39.19 10.19 -44.33
C LYS A 3 39.13 8.91 -43.48
N LEU A 4 40.26 8.47 -42.91
CA LEU A 4 40.30 7.24 -42.11
C LEU A 4 39.73 7.43 -40.67
N SER A 5 39.68 8.67 -40.19
CA SER A 5 39.15 8.99 -38.86
C SER A 5 37.62 8.96 -38.83
N ILE A 6 36.99 9.49 -39.88
CA ILE A 6 35.52 9.59 -39.98
C ILE A 6 34.87 8.20 -40.05
N ILE A 7 35.50 7.24 -40.74
CA ILE A 7 34.97 5.88 -40.87
C ILE A 7 34.95 5.19 -39.49
N LYS A 8 36.00 5.34 -38.67
CA LYS A 8 36.05 4.73 -37.33
C LYS A 8 34.99 5.30 -36.39
N THR A 9 34.72 6.61 -36.48
CA THR A 9 33.68 7.25 -35.64
C THR A 9 32.28 6.77 -36.03
N ILE A 10 32.00 6.59 -37.33
CA ILE A 10 30.70 6.09 -37.80
C ILE A 10 30.50 4.62 -37.40
N THR A 11 31.53 3.78 -37.50
CA THR A 11 31.43 2.37 -37.08
C THR A 11 31.20 2.23 -35.58
N LEU A 12 31.87 3.06 -34.75
CA LEU A 12 31.66 3.04 -33.29
C LEU A 12 30.22 3.44 -32.91
N LEU A 13 29.67 4.44 -33.61
CA LEU A 13 28.32 4.93 -33.36
C LEU A 13 27.26 3.91 -33.81
N PHE A 14 27.51 3.19 -34.90
CA PHE A 14 26.61 2.12 -35.37
C PHE A 14 26.59 0.91 -34.42
N VAL A 15 27.75 0.55 -33.85
CA VAL A 15 27.83 -0.54 -32.85
C VAL A 15 27.12 -0.15 -31.55
N LEU A 16 27.25 1.11 -31.09
CA LEU A 16 26.52 1.58 -29.90
C LEU A 16 25.00 1.60 -30.12
N VAL A 17 24.53 1.99 -31.32
CA VAL A 17 23.10 1.94 -31.66
C VAL A 17 22.60 0.49 -31.67
N LEU A 18 23.34 -0.47 -32.20
CA LEU A 18 22.95 -1.89 -32.19
C LEU A 18 22.92 -2.51 -30.78
N ILE A 19 23.81 -2.09 -29.88
CA ILE A 19 23.80 -2.54 -28.48
C ILE A 19 22.58 -1.96 -27.73
N PHE A 20 22.21 -0.70 -28.00
CA PHE A 20 21.02 -0.08 -27.43
C PHE A 20 19.71 -0.71 -27.93
N TYR A 21 19.62 -1.07 -29.21
CA TYR A 21 18.45 -1.79 -29.74
C TYR A 21 18.40 -3.26 -29.28
N GLY A 22 19.55 -3.90 -29.04
CA GLY A 22 19.61 -5.27 -28.51
C GLY A 22 19.14 -5.41 -27.05
N CYS A 23 19.29 -4.36 -26.23
CA CYS A 23 18.82 -4.37 -24.84
C CYS A 23 17.33 -4.00 -24.68
N PHE A 24 16.74 -3.34 -25.67
CA PHE A 24 15.31 -2.97 -25.65
C PHE A 24 14.41 -3.91 -26.49
N GLY A 25 14.97 -4.70 -27.41
CA GLY A 25 14.22 -5.59 -28.30
C GLY A 25 13.70 -6.89 -27.68
N GLY A 26 14.03 -7.19 -26.42
CA GLY A 26 13.57 -8.40 -25.72
C GLY A 26 12.18 -8.29 -25.08
N TYR A 27 11.57 -7.10 -25.07
CA TYR A 27 10.29 -6.83 -24.38
C TYR A 27 9.10 -6.60 -25.32
N TRP A 28 9.24 -6.88 -26.63
CA TRP A 28 8.34 -6.30 -27.65
C TRP A 28 7.67 -7.27 -28.63
N PHE A 29 7.61 -8.58 -28.35
CA PHE A 29 6.83 -9.50 -29.17
C PHE A 29 6.05 -10.52 -28.33
N SER A 30 4.90 -10.09 -27.78
CA SER A 30 3.80 -10.99 -27.41
C SER A 30 2.43 -10.31 -27.21
N SER A 31 2.25 -9.01 -27.46
CA SER A 31 0.97 -8.34 -27.10
C SER A 31 -0.01 -8.07 -28.25
N GLU A 32 0.14 -8.68 -29.42
CA GLU A 32 -0.66 -8.31 -30.60
C GLU A 32 -1.75 -9.32 -30.99
N GLN A 33 -2.21 -10.17 -30.06
CA GLN A 33 -3.30 -11.12 -30.35
C GLN A 33 -4.42 -11.29 -29.31
N ASP A 34 -4.47 -10.51 -28.21
CA ASP A 34 -5.49 -10.71 -27.15
C ASP A 34 -6.54 -9.60 -26.98
N GLN A 35 -6.56 -8.55 -27.80
CA GLN A 35 -7.51 -7.44 -27.66
C GLN A 35 -8.97 -7.73 -28.10
N GLN A 36 -9.35 -8.98 -28.34
CA GLN A 36 -10.75 -9.36 -28.62
C GLN A 36 -11.37 -10.37 -27.63
N ALA A 37 -10.66 -10.75 -26.56
CA ALA A 37 -11.17 -11.69 -25.55
C ALA A 37 -11.70 -11.03 -24.26
N THR A 38 -11.44 -9.73 -24.03
CA THR A 38 -11.56 -9.12 -22.69
C THR A 38 -12.96 -8.62 -22.29
N GLN A 39 -14.03 -9.06 -22.97
CA GLN A 39 -15.40 -8.68 -22.58
C GLN A 39 -16.30 -9.87 -22.20
N ASN A 40 -15.85 -11.11 -22.36
CA ASN A 40 -16.63 -12.32 -22.03
C ASN A 40 -15.96 -13.26 -21.02
N GLN A 41 -14.99 -12.79 -20.22
CA GLN A 41 -14.18 -13.66 -19.36
C GLN A 41 -14.08 -13.23 -17.88
N ILE A 42 -15.06 -12.48 -17.37
CA ILE A 42 -15.18 -12.15 -15.93
C ILE A 42 -15.79 -13.31 -15.12
N GLU A 43 -16.35 -14.34 -15.77
CA GLU A 43 -16.71 -15.62 -15.16
C GLU A 43 -16.06 -16.72 -16.02
N PRO A 44 -14.86 -17.26 -15.70
CA PRO A 44 -14.69 -18.18 -14.55
C PRO A 44 -13.22 -18.34 -14.06
N GLU A 45 -12.69 -17.51 -13.16
CA GLU A 45 -11.35 -17.79 -12.53
C GLU A 45 -11.28 -17.46 -11.03
N LEU A 46 -12.38 -17.63 -10.30
CA LEU A 46 -12.39 -17.83 -8.84
C LEU A 46 -12.80 -19.27 -8.53
N ASN A 47 -12.06 -20.24 -9.08
CA ASN A 47 -12.21 -21.64 -8.66
C ASN A 47 -11.54 -21.82 -7.30
N ILE A 48 -12.30 -21.47 -6.26
CA ILE A 48 -11.96 -21.77 -4.87
C ILE A 48 -12.06 -23.28 -4.70
N SER A 49 -10.90 -23.93 -4.61
CA SER A 49 -10.81 -25.32 -4.20
C SER A 49 -11.35 -25.45 -2.78
N LYS A 50 -12.44 -26.22 -2.60
CA LYS A 50 -12.89 -26.66 -1.28
C LYS A 50 -11.83 -27.58 -0.69
N SER A 51 -10.99 -27.05 0.20
CA SER A 51 -10.08 -27.84 1.00
C SER A 51 -10.56 -27.90 2.45
N ASP A 52 -11.10 -29.07 2.83
CA ASP A 52 -11.37 -29.44 4.22
C ASP A 52 -10.03 -29.62 4.96
N SER A 53 -9.60 -28.61 5.72
CA SER A 53 -8.41 -28.72 6.56
C SER A 53 -8.78 -28.91 8.04
N LYS A 54 -8.55 -30.12 8.55
CA LYS A 54 -8.53 -30.41 9.99
C LYS A 54 -7.22 -29.87 10.58
N HIS A 55 -7.37 -29.02 11.59
CA HIS A 55 -6.30 -28.51 12.45
C HIS A 55 -5.29 -29.57 12.90
N GLN A 56 -4.00 -29.21 12.82
CA GLN A 56 -3.00 -29.51 13.85
C GLN A 56 -1.84 -28.51 13.71
N LEU A 57 -1.80 -27.51 14.60
CA LEU A 57 -0.63 -26.66 14.82
C LEU A 57 -0.07 -27.03 16.20
N SER A 58 1.08 -27.70 16.22
CA SER A 58 1.89 -27.89 17.42
C SER A 58 3.28 -27.33 17.17
N ASP A 59 3.74 -26.56 18.16
CA ASP A 59 5.12 -26.18 18.44
C ASP A 59 5.85 -25.29 17.43
N ILE A 60 5.84 -23.97 17.69
CA ILE A 60 7.08 -23.16 17.73
C ILE A 60 6.97 -22.17 18.88
N SER A 61 7.64 -22.50 19.99
CA SER A 61 7.95 -21.62 21.10
C SER A 61 9.34 -21.02 20.91
N HIS A 62 9.49 -19.79 21.41
CA HIS A 62 10.73 -19.01 21.63
C HIS A 62 11.36 -18.36 20.38
N ASN A 63 11.09 -17.06 20.21
CA ASN A 63 12.13 -16.04 20.05
C ASN A 63 11.53 -14.67 20.42
N ALA A 64 12.17 -13.99 21.36
CA ALA A 64 11.79 -12.66 21.84
C ALA A 64 12.30 -11.57 20.87
N PRO A 65 11.51 -10.52 20.56
CA PRO A 65 12.02 -9.38 19.80
C PRO A 65 12.86 -8.45 20.69
N LEU A 66 14.03 -8.07 20.16
CA LEU A 66 14.94 -7.10 20.75
C LEU A 66 14.31 -5.70 20.68
N GLN A 67 13.93 -5.13 21.82
CA GLN A 67 13.48 -3.75 21.94
C GLN A 67 14.62 -2.78 21.57
N ALA A 68 14.41 -1.98 20.52
CA ALA A 68 15.16 -0.73 20.34
C ALA A 68 14.63 0.29 21.36
N ALA A 69 15.27 0.34 22.52
CA ALA A 69 14.95 1.25 23.60
C ALA A 69 15.25 2.71 23.21
N LEU A 70 14.21 3.54 23.07
CA LEU A 70 14.32 4.95 23.42
C LEU A 70 14.63 5.04 24.93
N PRO A 71 15.46 6.00 25.41
CA PRO A 71 15.89 6.04 26.79
C PRO A 71 14.70 6.29 27.72
N VAL A 72 14.27 5.23 28.41
CA VAL A 72 13.29 5.25 29.49
C VAL A 72 13.98 5.78 30.75
N GLN A 73 13.68 7.01 31.16
CA GLN A 73 13.94 7.46 32.53
C GLN A 73 12.90 6.80 33.46
N LYS A 74 13.37 5.86 34.29
CA LYS A 74 12.62 5.28 35.40
C LYS A 74 12.51 6.30 36.54
N ASP A 75 11.37 6.98 36.62
CA ASP A 75 10.88 7.58 37.87
C ASP A 75 9.43 7.12 38.07
N ALA A 76 9.25 6.03 38.81
CA ALA A 76 8.01 5.24 38.83
C ALA A 76 6.95 5.68 39.86
N ASP A 77 7.11 6.82 40.53
CA ASP A 77 6.16 7.22 41.61
C ASP A 77 5.56 8.63 41.46
N THR A 78 5.91 9.36 40.39
CA THR A 78 5.33 10.66 40.03
C THR A 78 4.73 10.69 38.61
N THR A 79 4.82 9.57 37.87
CA THR A 79 4.66 9.48 36.40
C THR A 79 3.22 9.42 35.89
N ASN A 80 2.22 9.19 36.76
CA ASN A 80 0.82 9.03 36.35
C ASN A 80 -0.06 10.27 36.56
N LYS A 81 0.49 11.38 37.07
CA LYS A 81 -0.32 12.58 37.34
C LYS A 81 -0.72 13.25 36.01
N GLY A 82 -1.99 13.12 35.63
CA GLY A 82 -2.52 13.63 34.36
C GLY A 82 -2.47 12.64 33.19
N LYS A 83 -2.17 11.36 33.44
CA LYS A 83 -2.33 10.28 32.46
C LYS A 83 -3.78 9.79 32.43
N MET A 84 -4.26 9.43 31.25
CA MET A 84 -5.58 8.89 30.97
C MET A 84 -5.52 7.37 30.87
N ASP A 85 -6.68 6.72 31.04
CA ASP A 85 -6.84 5.29 30.73
C ASP A 85 -7.07 5.08 29.23
N TYR A 86 -6.97 3.83 28.76
CA TYR A 86 -7.18 3.49 27.35
C TYR A 86 -8.56 3.87 26.83
N ASP A 87 -9.60 3.80 27.65
CA ASP A 87 -10.98 4.03 27.22
C ASP A 87 -11.34 5.53 27.17
N SER A 88 -10.57 6.40 27.82
CA SER A 88 -10.72 7.86 27.77
C SER A 88 -10.47 8.49 26.40
N ASP A 89 -10.82 9.77 26.25
CA ASP A 89 -10.63 10.57 25.02
C ASP A 89 -9.18 11.08 24.86
N TRP A 90 -8.23 10.16 24.70
CA TRP A 90 -6.83 10.48 24.39
C TRP A 90 -6.63 10.64 22.88
N CYS A 91 -5.54 11.33 22.48
CA CYS A 91 -5.18 11.45 21.06
C CYS A 91 -3.74 10.98 20.77
N ILE A 92 -2.81 11.17 21.72
CA ILE A 92 -1.39 10.85 21.56
C ILE A 92 -1.01 9.83 22.63
N ALA A 93 -0.97 8.54 22.27
CA ALA A 93 -0.71 7.45 23.23
C ALA A 93 0.51 7.72 24.14
N ALA A 94 1.67 8.06 23.56
CA ALA A 94 2.90 8.32 24.32
C ALA A 94 2.81 9.49 25.32
N LYS A 95 1.92 10.46 25.06
CA LYS A 95 1.74 11.66 25.90
C LYS A 95 0.62 11.49 26.90
N ASP A 96 -0.50 10.92 26.48
CA ASP A 96 -1.76 10.95 27.21
C ASP A 96 -1.95 9.69 28.05
N LEU A 97 -1.51 8.52 27.59
CA LEU A 97 -1.73 7.24 28.27
C LEU A 97 -0.67 6.93 29.34
N ASN A 98 -1.07 6.10 30.31
CA ASN A 98 -0.14 5.44 31.22
C ASN A 98 0.59 4.27 30.50
N GLN A 99 1.67 3.76 31.08
CA GLN A 99 2.50 2.75 30.41
C GLN A 99 1.76 1.44 30.10
N GLN A 100 0.87 0.98 30.98
CA GLN A 100 0.11 -0.25 30.76
C GLN A 100 -0.82 -0.12 29.54
N ASP A 101 -1.46 1.04 29.40
CA ASP A 101 -2.35 1.32 28.27
C ASP A 101 -1.60 1.61 26.98
N ILE A 102 -0.38 2.16 27.05
CA ILE A 102 0.54 2.22 25.90
C ILE A 102 0.88 0.81 25.41
N ASP A 103 1.21 -0.11 26.32
CA ASP A 103 1.53 -1.49 25.95
C ASP A 103 0.30 -2.22 25.36
N TYR A 104 -0.90 -1.94 25.88
CA TYR A 104 -2.14 -2.48 25.32
C TYR A 104 -2.44 -1.92 23.93
N TYR A 105 -2.35 -0.60 23.75
CA TYR A 105 -2.47 0.07 22.45
C TYR A 105 -1.55 -0.58 21.39
N HIS A 106 -0.28 -0.78 21.73
CA HIS A 106 0.68 -1.35 20.80
C HIS A 106 0.37 -2.81 20.42
N ARG A 107 -0.14 -3.62 21.36
CA ARG A 107 -0.57 -4.99 21.05
C ARG A 107 -1.80 -5.00 20.13
N GLU A 108 -2.82 -4.21 20.45
CA GLU A 108 -4.04 -4.12 19.62
C GLU A 108 -3.71 -3.61 18.21
N LEU A 109 -2.82 -2.62 18.10
CA LEU A 109 -2.35 -2.13 16.81
C LEU A 109 -1.57 -3.19 16.02
N GLU A 110 -0.74 -3.99 16.68
CA GLU A 110 0.01 -5.06 16.03
C GLU A 110 -0.92 -6.17 15.51
N ASP A 111 -1.90 -6.60 16.32
CA ASP A 111 -2.92 -7.57 15.90
C ASP A 111 -3.72 -7.05 14.70
N TRP A 112 -4.12 -5.77 14.75
CA TRP A 112 -4.81 -5.10 13.64
C TRP A 112 -3.95 -5.09 12.38
N ASN A 113 -2.69 -4.69 12.50
CA ASN A 113 -1.74 -4.61 11.40
C ASN A 113 -1.49 -5.97 10.73
N LEU A 114 -1.39 -7.04 11.51
CA LEU A 114 -1.25 -8.40 10.99
C LEU A 114 -2.54 -8.85 10.29
N SER A 115 -3.70 -8.61 10.90
CA SER A 115 -5.00 -8.99 10.33
C SER A 115 -5.32 -8.25 9.03
N SER A 116 -4.95 -6.97 8.93
CA SER A 116 -5.10 -6.15 7.72
C SER A 116 -4.00 -6.39 6.69
N GLY A 117 -3.04 -7.28 6.95
CA GLY A 117 -1.96 -7.60 6.02
C GLY A 117 -1.01 -6.43 5.76
N ARG A 118 -0.90 -5.51 6.72
CA ARG A 118 0.05 -4.39 6.70
C ARG A 118 1.42 -4.94 7.08
N ILE A 119 2.07 -5.63 6.16
CA ILE A 119 3.37 -6.27 6.38
C ILE A 119 4.27 -5.87 5.23
N SER A 120 5.40 -5.24 5.55
CA SER A 120 6.40 -4.85 4.58
C SER A 120 7.53 -5.88 4.54
N PRO A 121 8.10 -6.17 3.36
CA PRO A 121 9.33 -6.94 3.25
C PRO A 121 10.46 -6.31 4.07
N PRO A 122 11.42 -7.10 4.56
CA PRO A 122 12.61 -6.55 5.22
C PRO A 122 13.39 -5.66 4.26
N LEU A 123 13.78 -4.46 4.71
CA LEU A 123 14.68 -3.61 3.94
C LEU A 123 16.08 -4.24 3.86
N LEU A 124 16.78 -4.01 2.75
CA LEU A 124 18.10 -4.57 2.43
C LEU A 124 19.19 -4.23 3.47
N ASP A 125 18.97 -3.23 4.31
CA ASP A 125 19.87 -2.78 5.38
C ASP A 125 19.64 -3.50 6.72
N GLY A 126 18.76 -4.51 6.76
CA GLY A 126 18.44 -5.25 7.99
C GLY A 126 17.55 -4.48 8.96
N TYR A 127 17.15 -3.24 8.63
CA TYR A 127 16.08 -2.53 9.32
C TYR A 127 14.73 -2.94 8.73
N GLY A 128 14.35 -4.20 8.93
CA GLY A 128 12.97 -4.61 8.73
C GLY A 128 12.07 -4.01 9.80
N ALA A 129 10.83 -3.67 9.45
CA ALA A 129 9.78 -3.54 10.46
C ALA A 129 9.66 -4.86 11.23
N ASP A 130 9.26 -4.85 12.51
CA ASP A 130 9.12 -6.04 13.38
C ASP A 130 8.36 -7.19 12.68
N ARG A 131 7.36 -6.83 11.87
CA ARG A 131 6.51 -7.74 11.08
C ARG A 131 7.21 -8.42 9.88
N SER A 132 8.34 -7.92 9.43
CA SER A 132 9.03 -8.47 8.24
C SER A 132 9.47 -9.93 8.43
N GLN A 133 9.65 -10.38 9.67
CA GLN A 133 9.99 -11.75 10.02
C GLN A 133 8.97 -12.79 9.52
N TYR A 134 7.69 -12.41 9.39
CA TYR A 134 6.64 -13.30 8.86
C TYR A 134 6.83 -13.60 7.37
N LEU A 135 7.55 -12.75 6.64
CA LEU A 135 7.78 -12.90 5.20
C LEU A 135 9.10 -13.61 4.87
N VAL A 136 10.07 -13.58 5.78
CA VAL A 136 11.44 -14.11 5.56
C VAL A 136 11.45 -15.54 4.99
N PRO A 137 10.68 -16.51 5.51
CA PRO A 137 10.70 -17.88 4.97
C PRO A 137 10.23 -17.94 3.50
N TYR A 138 9.25 -17.13 3.15
CA TYR A 138 8.67 -17.08 1.80
C TYR A 138 9.59 -16.35 0.82
N MET A 139 10.24 -15.28 1.26
CA MET A 139 11.23 -14.54 0.47
C MET A 139 12.45 -15.41 0.11
N ALA A 140 12.83 -16.35 0.97
CA ALA A 140 13.95 -17.28 0.74
C ALA A 140 13.57 -18.54 -0.07
N SER A 141 12.28 -18.80 -0.29
CA SER A 141 11.80 -20.01 -0.97
C SER A 141 12.02 -19.96 -2.50
N THR A 142 11.88 -21.09 -3.19
CA THR A 142 11.86 -21.10 -4.67
C THR A 142 10.52 -20.57 -5.19
N TYR A 143 10.48 -20.14 -6.45
CA TYR A 143 9.24 -19.72 -7.11
C TYR A 143 8.13 -20.78 -6.97
N ASP A 144 8.41 -22.03 -7.33
CA ASP A 144 7.42 -23.13 -7.30
C ASP A 144 6.91 -23.39 -5.87
N ALA A 145 7.80 -23.36 -4.87
CA ALA A 145 7.41 -23.57 -3.49
C ALA A 145 6.53 -22.42 -2.97
N LEU A 146 6.86 -21.17 -3.33
CA LEU A 146 6.05 -20.02 -2.98
C LEU A 146 4.69 -20.05 -3.67
N TRP A 147 4.66 -20.38 -4.95
CA TRP A 147 3.43 -20.50 -5.73
C TRP A 147 2.50 -21.55 -5.13
N GLN A 148 3.03 -22.71 -4.73
CA GLN A 148 2.26 -23.74 -4.04
C GLN A 148 1.64 -23.23 -2.72
N GLN A 149 2.34 -22.38 -1.96
CA GLN A 149 1.79 -21.76 -0.75
C GLN A 149 0.66 -20.77 -1.09
N ILE A 150 0.81 -19.98 -2.16
CA ILE A 150 -0.21 -19.05 -2.65
C ILE A 150 -1.46 -19.81 -3.12
N GLU A 151 -1.29 -20.93 -3.82
CA GLU A 151 -2.41 -21.80 -4.22
C GLU A 151 -3.17 -22.35 -3.01
N ASN A 152 -2.44 -22.67 -1.92
CA ASN A 152 -2.98 -23.11 -0.65
C ASN A 152 -3.51 -21.98 0.25
N ASP A 153 -3.83 -20.81 -0.31
CA ASP A 153 -4.41 -19.67 0.39
C ASP A 153 -3.53 -19.03 1.49
N ASN A 154 -2.22 -19.29 1.52
CA ASN A 154 -1.33 -18.70 2.52
C ASN A 154 -1.10 -17.20 2.27
N GLU A 155 -1.62 -16.35 3.16
CA GLU A 155 -1.63 -14.90 2.96
C GLU A 155 -0.24 -14.25 3.12
N TYR A 156 0.64 -14.82 3.96
CA TYR A 156 2.03 -14.35 4.07
C TYR A 156 2.83 -14.66 2.80
N ALA A 157 2.58 -15.81 2.17
CA ALA A 157 3.17 -16.15 0.87
C ALA A 157 2.69 -15.18 -0.23
N MET A 158 1.41 -14.83 -0.22
CA MET A 158 0.83 -13.84 -1.13
C MET A 158 1.48 -12.46 -0.94
N ILE A 159 1.64 -11.98 0.29
CA ILE A 159 2.29 -10.68 0.57
C ILE A 159 3.77 -10.72 0.14
N ALA A 160 4.48 -11.82 0.40
CA ALA A 160 5.87 -11.98 0.01
C ALA A 160 6.07 -11.90 -1.52
N ALA A 161 5.08 -12.34 -2.32
CA ALA A 161 5.15 -12.30 -3.78
C ALA A 161 5.30 -10.87 -4.34
N PHE A 162 4.84 -9.83 -3.63
CA PHE A 162 5.00 -8.44 -4.05
C PHE A 162 6.47 -7.98 -4.06
N GLY A 163 7.29 -8.53 -3.17
CA GLY A 163 8.71 -8.21 -3.06
C GLY A 163 9.60 -9.02 -4.01
N ARG A 164 9.02 -9.89 -4.84
CA ARG A 164 9.75 -10.85 -5.68
C ARG A 164 9.75 -10.47 -7.15
N TYR A 165 10.94 -10.48 -7.76
CA TYR A 165 11.15 -10.08 -9.16
C TYR A 165 10.74 -11.16 -10.17
N ASP A 166 10.61 -12.41 -9.74
CA ASP A 166 10.21 -13.55 -10.57
C ASP A 166 8.69 -13.75 -10.63
N PHE A 167 7.92 -12.87 -9.99
CA PHE A 167 6.48 -12.74 -10.19
C PHE A 167 6.20 -11.58 -11.14
N ASP A 168 5.48 -11.86 -12.23
CA ASP A 168 5.05 -10.82 -13.15
C ASP A 168 3.95 -9.94 -12.53
N ILE A 169 3.76 -8.74 -13.10
CA ILE A 169 2.83 -7.73 -12.58
C ILE A 169 1.37 -8.22 -12.58
N GLU A 170 0.97 -9.05 -13.54
CA GLU A 170 -0.41 -9.57 -13.61
C GLU A 170 -0.65 -10.62 -12.52
N SER A 171 0.31 -11.51 -12.29
CA SER A 171 0.29 -12.42 -11.15
C SER A 171 0.21 -11.67 -9.82
N GLN A 172 1.04 -10.63 -9.64
CA GLN A 172 1.00 -9.80 -8.44
C GLN A 172 -0.34 -9.06 -8.28
N ARG A 173 -0.95 -8.56 -9.38
CA ARG A 173 -2.27 -7.93 -9.36
C ARG A 173 -3.34 -8.92 -8.88
N LYS A 174 -3.38 -10.13 -9.44
CA LYS A 174 -4.34 -11.19 -9.04
C LYS A 174 -4.17 -11.55 -7.56
N ILE A 175 -2.94 -11.68 -7.10
CA ILE A 175 -2.62 -11.96 -5.69
C ILE A 175 -3.12 -10.83 -4.78
N ALA A 176 -2.87 -9.56 -5.14
CA ALA A 176 -3.32 -8.42 -4.37
C ALA A 176 -4.86 -8.31 -4.30
N GLN A 177 -5.55 -8.56 -5.41
CA GLN A 177 -7.02 -8.62 -5.42
C GLN A 177 -7.55 -9.73 -4.49
N ARG A 178 -6.94 -10.92 -4.51
CA ARG A 178 -7.29 -12.02 -3.60
C ARG A 178 -7.08 -11.65 -2.13
N LEU A 179 -5.98 -10.96 -1.80
CA LEU A 179 -5.71 -10.46 -0.44
C LEU A 179 -6.74 -9.44 0.02
N VAL A 180 -7.15 -8.50 -0.85
CA VAL A 180 -8.21 -7.53 -0.53
C VAL A 180 -9.55 -8.22 -0.24
N VAL A 181 -9.90 -9.24 -1.03
CA VAL A 181 -11.10 -10.07 -0.78
C VAL A 181 -11.01 -10.74 0.60
N LYS A 182 -9.83 -11.21 1.00
CA LYS A 182 -9.57 -11.80 2.32
C LYS A 182 -9.48 -10.80 3.48
N GLY A 183 -9.49 -9.49 3.21
CA GLY A 183 -9.41 -8.44 4.24
C GLY A 183 -7.99 -7.96 4.54
N HIS A 184 -6.99 -8.51 3.85
CA HIS A 184 -5.61 -8.03 3.93
C HIS A 184 -5.43 -6.80 3.04
N THR A 185 -5.99 -5.67 3.48
CA THR A 185 -6.06 -4.43 2.71
C THR A 185 -4.75 -3.65 2.64
N GLY A 186 -3.92 -3.63 3.68
CA GLY A 186 -2.79 -2.69 3.81
C GLY A 186 -1.81 -2.71 2.64
N THR A 187 -0.91 -3.69 2.64
CA THR A 187 0.10 -3.80 1.57
C THR A 187 -0.56 -4.08 0.21
N ALA A 188 -1.68 -4.80 0.16
CA ALA A 188 -2.33 -5.18 -1.10
C ALA A 188 -2.95 -3.98 -1.85
N LEU A 189 -3.67 -3.09 -1.17
CA LEU A 189 -4.23 -1.90 -1.81
C LEU A 189 -3.15 -0.94 -2.26
N SER A 190 -2.09 -0.78 -1.46
CA SER A 190 -0.92 0.02 -1.83
C SER A 190 -0.26 -0.50 -3.12
N HIS A 191 -0.09 -1.82 -3.21
CA HIS A 191 0.45 -2.47 -4.41
C HIS A 191 -0.46 -2.26 -5.63
N LEU A 192 -1.78 -2.41 -5.45
CA LEU A 192 -2.75 -2.16 -6.52
C LEU A 192 -2.72 -0.70 -7.00
N VAL A 193 -2.69 0.28 -6.09
CA VAL A 193 -2.51 1.70 -6.44
C VAL A 193 -1.25 1.90 -7.26
N GLN A 194 -0.13 1.29 -6.85
CA GLN A 194 1.13 1.40 -7.59
C GLN A 194 1.05 0.81 -9.00
N ILE A 195 0.45 -0.37 -9.15
CA ILE A 195 0.26 -1.00 -10.47
C ILE A 195 -0.58 -0.10 -11.38
N GLU A 196 -1.72 0.40 -10.90
CA GLU A 196 -2.61 1.23 -11.71
C GLU A 196 -1.95 2.55 -12.12
N LEU A 197 -1.27 3.25 -11.20
CA LEU A 197 -0.58 4.50 -11.52
C LEU A 197 0.61 4.30 -12.47
N ASN A 198 1.37 3.21 -12.32
CA ASN A 198 2.45 2.86 -13.25
C ASN A 198 1.91 2.55 -14.65
N ASN A 199 0.77 1.86 -14.76
CA ASN A 199 0.12 1.60 -16.04
C ASN A 199 -0.34 2.89 -16.71
N ALA A 200 -1.01 3.78 -15.96
CA ALA A 200 -1.41 5.10 -16.45
C ALA A 200 -0.21 5.89 -16.99
N GLU A 201 0.88 5.95 -16.20
CA GLU A 201 2.11 6.64 -16.59
C GLU A 201 2.75 6.02 -17.84
N MET A 202 2.80 4.69 -17.92
CA MET A 202 3.38 3.99 -19.07
C MET A 202 2.59 4.27 -20.36
N ILE A 203 1.26 4.22 -20.30
CA ILE A 203 0.40 4.50 -21.45
C ILE A 203 0.55 5.97 -21.87
N TYR A 204 0.59 6.89 -20.91
CA TYR A 204 0.83 8.31 -21.20
C TYR A 204 2.20 8.54 -21.86
N LYS A 205 3.27 7.93 -21.36
CA LYS A 205 4.61 8.01 -21.97
C LYS A 205 4.65 7.49 -23.41
N LYS A 206 3.83 6.48 -23.73
CA LYS A 206 3.73 5.90 -25.09
C LYS A 206 2.89 6.77 -26.04
N THR A 207 1.79 7.32 -25.55
CA THR A 207 0.79 8.02 -26.38
C THR A 207 0.97 9.53 -26.41
N GLY A 208 1.62 10.11 -25.40
CA GLY A 208 1.85 11.54 -25.23
C GLY A 208 0.60 12.35 -24.88
N GLN A 209 -0.54 11.72 -24.65
CA GLN A 209 -1.81 12.41 -24.40
C GLN A 209 -2.74 11.58 -23.50
N MET A 210 -3.64 12.26 -22.80
CA MET A 210 -4.68 11.63 -22.01
C MET A 210 -5.66 10.84 -22.89
N ASN A 211 -6.10 9.67 -22.42
CA ASN A 211 -7.10 8.85 -23.08
C ASN A 211 -7.92 8.04 -22.06
N ALA A 212 -8.93 7.31 -22.53
CA ALA A 212 -9.85 6.57 -21.67
C ALA A 212 -9.16 5.47 -20.83
N ASP A 213 -8.16 4.78 -21.38
CA ASP A 213 -7.43 3.72 -20.66
C ASP A 213 -6.64 4.30 -19.48
N ILE A 214 -6.02 5.47 -19.68
CA ILE A 214 -5.32 6.20 -18.63
C ILE A 214 -6.30 6.64 -17.53
N GLU A 215 -7.47 7.18 -17.93
CA GLU A 215 -8.53 7.58 -16.97
C GLU A 215 -8.99 6.39 -16.13
N GLU A 216 -9.23 5.23 -16.76
CA GLU A 216 -9.64 4.01 -16.08
C GLU A 216 -8.65 3.58 -15.00
N HIS A 217 -7.35 3.58 -15.31
CA HIS A 217 -6.31 3.26 -14.34
C HIS A 217 -6.28 4.26 -13.16
N ILE A 218 -6.43 5.56 -13.42
CA ILE A 218 -6.50 6.56 -12.35
C ILE A 218 -7.75 6.37 -11.48
N TYR A 219 -8.90 6.05 -12.07
CA TYR A 219 -10.11 5.76 -11.31
C TYR A 219 -9.96 4.51 -10.44
N LYS A 220 -9.36 3.43 -10.95
CA LYS A 220 -9.07 2.22 -10.16
C LYS A 220 -8.14 2.52 -8.99
N ALA A 221 -7.05 3.27 -9.23
CA ALA A 221 -6.14 3.70 -8.17
C ALA A 221 -6.88 4.45 -7.06
N LEU A 222 -7.70 5.45 -7.43
CA LEU A 222 -8.49 6.22 -6.46
C LEU A 222 -9.56 5.37 -5.76
N ALA A 223 -10.15 4.37 -6.42
CA ALA A 223 -11.11 3.46 -5.81
C ALA A 223 -10.44 2.58 -4.74
N TYR A 224 -9.26 2.03 -5.01
CA TYR A 224 -8.46 1.31 -4.01
C TYR A 224 -8.07 2.22 -2.84
N THR A 225 -7.63 3.45 -3.12
CA THR A 225 -7.36 4.47 -2.08
C THR A 225 -8.58 4.74 -1.21
N ALA A 226 -9.75 4.97 -1.82
CA ALA A 226 -10.98 5.24 -1.10
C ALA A 226 -11.43 4.05 -0.23
N PHE A 227 -11.29 2.84 -0.75
CA PHE A 227 -11.65 1.61 -0.05
C PHE A 227 -10.80 1.39 1.22
N GLY A 228 -9.51 1.75 1.18
CA GLY A 228 -8.62 1.74 2.35
C GLY A 228 -8.99 2.81 3.38
N ILE A 229 -9.24 4.05 2.94
CA ILE A 229 -9.64 5.15 3.84
C ILE A 229 -10.89 4.79 4.65
N LYS A 230 -11.91 4.20 3.99
CA LYS A 230 -13.14 3.73 4.64
C LYS A 230 -12.91 2.67 5.73
N ARG A 231 -11.72 2.08 5.82
CA ARG A 231 -11.32 1.03 6.77
C ARG A 231 -10.22 1.47 7.73
N PHE A 232 -10.05 2.78 7.91
CA PHE A 232 -9.01 3.36 8.77
C PHE A 232 -7.58 2.96 8.34
N ASP A 233 -7.36 2.78 7.04
CA ASP A 233 -6.06 2.44 6.47
C ASP A 233 -5.64 3.51 5.45
N LEU A 234 -4.47 4.12 5.70
CA LEU A 234 -3.92 5.18 4.85
C LEU A 234 -2.78 4.73 3.96
N ASP A 235 -2.39 3.46 3.94
CA ASP A 235 -1.21 3.04 3.16
C ASP A 235 -1.43 3.24 1.65
N ALA A 236 -2.64 2.94 1.16
CA ALA A 236 -3.01 3.18 -0.23
C ALA A 236 -3.07 4.68 -0.58
N ALA A 237 -3.55 5.51 0.35
CA ALA A 237 -3.55 6.97 0.19
C ALA A 237 -2.14 7.56 0.22
N PHE A 238 -1.29 7.06 1.12
CA PHE A 238 0.11 7.41 1.23
C PHE A 238 0.87 7.07 -0.06
N THR A 239 0.65 5.86 -0.59
CA THR A 239 1.25 5.38 -1.84
C THR A 239 0.81 6.25 -3.01
N TYR A 240 -0.49 6.53 -3.10
CA TYR A 240 -1.04 7.44 -4.11
C TYR A 240 -0.35 8.81 -4.06
N ILE A 241 -0.33 9.43 -2.88
CA ILE A 241 0.24 10.76 -2.66
C ILE A 241 1.73 10.80 -3.04
N ILE A 242 2.53 9.84 -2.56
CA ILE A 242 3.96 9.79 -2.88
C ILE A 242 4.20 9.71 -4.38
N MET A 243 3.45 8.84 -5.08
CA MET A 243 3.63 8.66 -6.51
C MET A 243 3.26 9.93 -7.28
N VAL A 244 2.12 10.57 -6.98
CA VAL A 244 1.70 11.79 -7.67
C VAL A 244 2.50 13.03 -7.25
N SER A 245 3.17 13.01 -6.10
CA SER A 245 4.11 14.05 -5.66
C SER A 245 5.48 13.92 -6.33
N SER A 246 5.82 12.76 -6.92
CA SER A 246 7.09 12.57 -7.61
C SER A 246 7.26 13.59 -8.74
N ALA A 247 8.45 14.16 -8.87
CA ALA A 247 8.77 15.10 -9.95
C ALA A 247 8.66 14.46 -11.35
N ASP A 248 8.84 13.14 -11.43
CA ASP A 248 8.76 12.39 -12.68
C ASP A 248 7.32 12.01 -13.05
N PHE A 249 6.36 12.16 -12.13
CA PHE A 249 4.96 11.84 -12.41
C PHE A 249 4.32 12.94 -13.25
N PRO A 250 3.74 12.62 -14.43
CA PRO A 250 3.24 13.65 -15.34
C PRO A 250 2.13 14.49 -14.67
N PRO A 251 2.23 15.83 -14.67
CA PRO A 251 1.22 16.70 -14.08
C PRO A 251 -0.19 16.48 -14.64
N GLU A 252 -0.29 16.13 -15.92
CA GLU A 252 -1.55 15.86 -16.62
C GLU A 252 -2.30 14.66 -16.06
N LEU A 253 -1.59 13.72 -15.40
CA LEU A 253 -2.20 12.54 -14.80
C LEU A 253 -2.72 12.79 -13.38
N LYS A 254 -2.33 13.91 -12.74
CA LYS A 254 -2.81 14.22 -11.39
C LYS A 254 -4.32 14.48 -11.44
N PRO A 255 -5.09 13.95 -10.48
CA PRO A 255 -6.53 13.80 -10.61
C PRO A 255 -7.30 15.13 -10.73
N LEU A 256 -6.75 16.23 -10.21
CA LEU A 256 -7.32 17.57 -10.42
C LEU A 256 -7.31 18.03 -11.89
N TYR A 257 -6.41 17.48 -12.71
CA TYR A 257 -6.27 17.81 -14.13
C TYR A 257 -6.80 16.70 -15.04
N SER A 258 -6.60 15.44 -14.65
CA SER A 258 -7.02 14.28 -15.45
C SER A 258 -8.51 13.97 -15.33
N LEU A 259 -9.16 14.31 -14.21
CA LEU A 259 -10.57 13.99 -13.99
C LEU A 259 -11.45 15.20 -14.23
N GLY A 260 -12.36 15.07 -15.19
CA GLY A 260 -13.34 16.11 -15.53
C GLY A 260 -14.40 16.33 -14.45
N LYS A 261 -15.30 17.29 -14.68
CA LYS A 261 -16.42 17.62 -13.78
C LYS A 261 -17.41 16.46 -13.58
N ASP A 262 -17.51 15.57 -14.56
CA ASP A 262 -18.33 14.36 -14.52
C ASP A 262 -17.50 13.17 -13.99
N ASN A 263 -16.88 13.34 -12.82
CA ASN A 263 -16.03 12.29 -12.25
C ASN A 263 -16.87 11.02 -12.00
N LYS A 264 -16.30 9.87 -12.37
CA LYS A 264 -16.97 8.55 -12.24
C LYS A 264 -16.48 7.77 -11.02
N ILE A 265 -15.79 8.43 -10.09
CA ILE A 265 -15.11 7.74 -8.99
C ILE A 265 -16.08 6.93 -8.11
N ASN A 266 -17.30 7.45 -7.89
CA ASN A 266 -18.34 6.72 -7.17
C ASN A 266 -18.69 5.38 -7.84
N ASN A 267 -18.74 5.33 -9.17
CA ASN A 267 -19.04 4.10 -9.88
C ASN A 267 -17.94 3.06 -9.66
N TYR A 268 -16.67 3.46 -9.81
CA TYR A 268 -15.53 2.56 -9.59
C TYR A 268 -15.43 2.08 -8.13
N ILE A 269 -15.74 2.95 -7.16
CA ILE A 269 -15.79 2.54 -5.75
C ILE A 269 -16.90 1.51 -5.53
N ASN A 270 -18.11 1.77 -6.04
CA ASN A 270 -19.24 0.87 -5.87
C ASN A 270 -19.00 -0.48 -6.57
N GLU A 271 -18.46 -0.46 -7.79
CA GLU A 271 -18.09 -1.67 -8.54
C GLU A 271 -17.03 -2.49 -7.79
N LEU A 272 -16.00 -1.83 -7.24
CA LEU A 272 -14.99 -2.49 -6.43
C LEU A 272 -15.60 -3.14 -5.18
N GLU A 273 -16.45 -2.43 -4.46
CA GLU A 273 -17.13 -2.94 -3.26
C GLU A 273 -18.03 -4.14 -3.60
N GLU A 274 -18.83 -4.05 -4.66
CA GLU A 274 -19.69 -5.14 -5.12
C GLU A 274 -18.88 -6.38 -5.53
N LEU A 275 -17.78 -6.19 -6.26
CA LEU A 275 -16.89 -7.28 -6.66
C LEU A 275 -16.29 -8.00 -5.45
N ILE A 276 -15.84 -7.24 -4.46
CA ILE A 276 -15.28 -7.79 -3.22
C ILE A 276 -16.36 -8.55 -2.43
N ASP A 277 -17.54 -7.98 -2.27
CA ASP A 277 -18.63 -8.58 -1.50
C ASP A 277 -19.17 -9.85 -2.19
N LYS A 278 -19.29 -9.85 -3.52
CA LYS A 278 -19.61 -11.05 -4.30
C LYS A 278 -18.55 -12.13 -4.09
N ALA A 279 -17.26 -11.79 -4.17
CA ALA A 279 -16.17 -12.75 -3.98
C ALA A 279 -16.14 -13.32 -2.55
N ARG A 280 -16.35 -12.48 -1.52
CA ARG A 280 -16.44 -12.91 -0.12
C ARG A 280 -17.62 -13.84 0.13
N THR A 281 -18.78 -13.52 -0.46
CA THR A 281 -19.99 -14.37 -0.37
C THR A 281 -19.74 -15.75 -0.96
N ILE A 282 -19.13 -15.82 -2.14
CA ILE A 282 -18.80 -17.09 -2.82
C ILE A 282 -17.76 -17.89 -1.99
N GLY A 283 -16.76 -17.21 -1.46
CA GLY A 283 -15.69 -17.83 -0.66
C GLY A 283 -16.04 -18.11 0.80
N ASN A 284 -17.24 -17.74 1.26
CA ASN A 284 -17.63 -17.77 2.68
C ASN A 284 -16.61 -17.06 3.60
N VAL A 285 -16.08 -15.93 3.13
CA VAL A 285 -15.12 -15.10 3.86
C VAL A 285 -15.91 -14.08 4.68
N ILE A 286 -15.84 -14.20 6.00
CA ILE A 286 -16.48 -13.26 6.93
C ILE A 286 -15.43 -12.27 7.40
N ILE A 287 -15.70 -10.98 7.18
CA ILE A 287 -14.84 -9.88 7.61
C ILE A 287 -15.68 -8.94 8.46
N ALA A 288 -15.09 -8.43 9.54
CA ALA A 288 -15.72 -7.41 10.35
C ALA A 288 -16.12 -6.19 9.46
N PRO A 289 -17.27 -5.57 9.74
CA PRO A 289 -17.67 -4.34 9.08
C PRO A 289 -16.59 -3.24 9.13
N PRO A 290 -16.50 -2.37 8.10
CA PRO A 290 -15.47 -1.31 8.02
C PRO A 290 -15.48 -0.32 9.20
N ASP A 291 -16.63 -0.14 9.85
CA ASP A 291 -16.90 0.79 10.93
C ASP A 291 -16.58 0.25 12.33
N GLU A 292 -16.16 -1.01 12.44
CA GLU A 292 -15.89 -1.70 13.72
C GLU A 292 -14.39 -1.89 14.03
N GLY A 293 -13.51 -1.11 13.39
CA GLY A 293 -12.07 -1.18 13.65
C GLY A 293 -11.72 -0.89 15.13
N PRO A 294 -10.65 -1.50 15.67
CA PRO A 294 -10.24 -1.27 17.06
C PRO A 294 -9.85 0.20 17.29
N LYS A 295 -9.97 0.65 18.55
CA LYS A 295 -9.62 2.04 18.92
C LYS A 295 -8.18 2.38 18.54
N ALA A 296 -7.27 1.41 18.65
CA ALA A 296 -5.88 1.58 18.23
C ALA A 296 -5.74 1.89 16.73
N ALA A 297 -6.49 1.21 15.86
CA ALA A 297 -6.46 1.45 14.41
C ALA A 297 -6.94 2.85 14.05
N LYS A 298 -8.01 3.32 14.71
CA LYS A 298 -8.51 4.70 14.50
C LYS A 298 -7.47 5.75 14.89
N HIS A 299 -6.81 5.59 16.03
CA HIS A 299 -5.77 6.54 16.44
C HIS A 299 -4.48 6.43 15.60
N ASP A 300 -4.15 5.24 15.07
CA ASP A 300 -3.07 5.08 14.08
C ASP A 300 -3.40 5.79 12.76
N PHE A 301 -4.65 5.69 12.30
CA PHE A 301 -5.16 6.45 11.15
C PHE A 301 -5.03 7.97 11.38
N GLU A 302 -5.48 8.48 12.54
CA GLU A 302 -5.35 9.91 12.89
C GLU A 302 -3.89 10.37 12.94
N THR A 303 -3.01 9.54 13.52
CA THR A 303 -1.56 9.78 13.58
C THR A 303 -0.96 9.86 12.17
N SER A 304 -1.31 8.91 11.31
CA SER A 304 -0.86 8.84 9.91
C SER A 304 -1.40 10.02 9.08
N LEU A 305 -2.66 10.41 9.30
CA LEU A 305 -3.27 11.58 8.64
C LEU A 305 -2.60 12.89 9.07
N ALA A 306 -2.25 13.04 10.35
CA ALA A 306 -1.51 14.19 10.84
C ALA A 306 -0.12 14.28 10.20
N TYR A 307 0.56 13.15 10.03
CA TYR A 307 1.84 13.09 9.31
C TYR A 307 1.68 13.50 7.84
N LEU A 308 0.73 12.88 7.13
CA LEU A 308 0.41 13.20 5.73
C LEU A 308 0.05 14.68 5.53
N SER A 309 -0.75 15.25 6.43
CA SER A 309 -1.15 16.66 6.37
C SER A 309 0.05 17.60 6.48
N ARG A 310 1.05 17.26 7.30
CA ARG A 310 2.27 18.07 7.44
C ARG A 310 3.25 17.89 6.29
N ALA A 311 3.42 16.65 5.81
CA ALA A 311 4.40 16.32 4.79
C ALA A 311 3.91 16.62 3.35
N TYR A 312 2.61 16.43 3.10
CA TYR A 312 1.99 16.43 1.75
C TYR A 312 0.65 17.18 1.72
N GLY A 313 0.51 18.28 2.47
CA GLY A 313 -0.77 18.97 2.65
C GLY A 313 -1.45 19.42 1.35
N TYR A 314 -0.68 19.78 0.30
CA TYR A 314 -1.26 20.17 -1.00
C TYR A 314 -1.86 18.96 -1.72
N GLU A 315 -1.13 17.85 -1.81
CA GLU A 315 -1.58 16.63 -2.46
C GLU A 315 -2.69 15.91 -1.70
N LEU A 316 -2.66 15.97 -0.37
CA LEU A 316 -3.77 15.48 0.47
C LEU A 316 -5.05 16.27 0.20
N GLN A 317 -4.96 17.61 0.09
CA GLN A 317 -6.10 18.45 -0.24
C GLN A 317 -6.61 18.19 -1.67
N ALA A 318 -5.69 17.92 -2.61
CA ALA A 318 -6.05 17.52 -3.98
C ALA A 318 -6.79 16.18 -4.00
N LEU A 319 -6.29 15.18 -3.25
CA LEU A 319 -6.94 13.88 -3.10
C LEU A 319 -8.33 14.03 -2.48
N LYS A 320 -8.46 14.82 -1.41
CA LYS A 320 -9.75 15.12 -0.79
C LYS A 320 -10.73 15.73 -1.81
N GLY A 321 -10.26 16.63 -2.67
CA GLY A 321 -11.10 17.31 -3.66
C GLY A 321 -11.64 16.41 -4.78
N VAL A 322 -11.10 15.20 -4.95
CA VAL A 322 -11.54 14.26 -5.99
C VAL A 322 -12.26 13.03 -5.44
N LEU A 323 -12.10 12.73 -4.15
CA LEU A 323 -12.81 11.64 -3.50
C LEU A 323 -14.26 12.04 -3.16
N PRO A 324 -15.17 11.05 -3.02
CA PRO A 324 -16.54 11.33 -2.58
C PRO A 324 -16.57 11.99 -1.19
N ASP A 325 -17.52 12.90 -0.95
CA ASP A 325 -17.60 13.68 0.29
C ASP A 325 -17.51 12.82 1.56
N THR A 326 -18.12 11.63 1.58
CA THR A 326 -18.08 10.72 2.73
C THR A 326 -16.66 10.25 3.04
N THR A 327 -15.86 9.93 2.01
CA THR A 327 -14.47 9.48 2.15
C THR A 327 -13.54 10.68 2.36
N GLY A 328 -13.79 11.79 1.64
CA GLY A 328 -13.04 13.03 1.77
C GLY A 328 -13.18 13.67 3.16
N ALA A 329 -14.34 13.52 3.81
CA ALA A 329 -14.55 13.97 5.19
C ALA A 329 -13.67 13.20 6.20
N MET A 330 -13.35 11.94 5.94
CA MET A 330 -12.44 11.16 6.80
C MET A 330 -10.99 11.67 6.75
N LEU A 331 -10.63 12.42 5.70
CA LEU A 331 -9.32 13.08 5.56
C LEU A 331 -9.30 14.48 6.19
N GLU A 332 -10.38 14.90 6.87
CA GLU A 332 -10.41 16.17 7.58
C GLU A 332 -9.62 16.14 8.88
N ALA A 333 -9.03 17.27 9.23
CA ALA A 333 -8.28 17.41 10.47
C ALA A 333 -9.25 17.48 11.66
N SER A 334 -9.56 16.31 12.22
CA SER A 334 -10.24 16.18 13.52
C SER A 334 -9.43 16.85 14.64
N GLU A 335 -10.04 17.02 15.81
CA GLU A 335 -9.33 17.56 16.98
C GLU A 335 -8.08 16.74 17.33
N CYS A 336 -8.16 15.40 17.25
CA CYS A 336 -7.01 14.54 17.49
C CYS A 336 -5.93 14.68 16.41
N VAL A 337 -6.30 14.79 15.14
CA VAL A 337 -5.35 15.05 14.04
C VAL A 337 -4.61 16.38 14.27
N GLN A 338 -5.32 17.44 14.69
CA GLN A 338 -4.70 18.73 14.98
C GLN A 338 -3.70 18.64 16.15
N LYS A 339 -4.08 17.97 17.26
CA LYS A 339 -3.18 17.74 18.40
C LYS A 339 -1.93 16.94 18.00
N GLN A 340 -2.08 15.93 17.15
CA GLN A 340 -0.97 15.14 16.61
C GLN A 340 -0.03 16.00 15.73
N MET A 341 -0.60 16.87 14.87
CA MET A 341 0.19 17.78 14.04
C MET A 341 1.03 18.75 14.89
N GLU A 342 0.43 19.33 15.94
CA GLU A 342 1.14 20.19 16.89
C GLU A 342 2.27 19.45 17.59
N PHE A 343 2.00 18.23 18.08
CA PHE A 343 2.98 17.38 18.74
C PHE A 343 4.19 17.08 17.84
N PHE A 344 3.96 16.70 16.59
CA PHE A 344 5.07 16.49 15.65
C PHE A 344 5.87 17.78 15.40
N GLY A 345 5.21 18.94 15.31
CA GLY A 345 5.87 20.23 15.16
C GLY A 345 6.71 20.63 16.37
N ASP A 346 6.31 20.26 17.58
CA ASP A 346 7.11 20.42 18.79
C ASP A 346 8.37 19.53 18.78
N LEU A 347 8.23 18.26 18.37
CA LEU A 347 9.36 17.32 18.28
C LEU A 347 10.44 17.81 17.31
N GLU A 348 10.05 18.32 16.14
CA GLU A 348 10.98 18.86 15.14
C GLU A 348 11.70 20.13 15.61
N ARG A 349 10.98 21.03 16.28
CA ARG A 349 11.57 22.23 16.88
C ARG A 349 12.54 21.89 18.00
N GLY A 350 12.21 20.87 18.82
CA GLY A 350 13.09 20.36 19.86
C GLY A 350 14.40 19.80 19.29
N ARG A 351 14.34 18.98 18.23
CA ARG A 351 15.53 18.44 17.56
C ARG A 351 16.40 19.51 16.92
N SER A 352 15.80 20.55 16.34
CA SER A 352 16.53 21.66 15.71
C SER A 352 17.25 22.57 16.71
N ARG A 353 16.82 22.61 17.98
CA ARG A 353 17.48 23.37 19.06
C ARG A 353 18.59 22.60 19.77
N ALA A 354 18.61 21.27 19.62
CA ALA A 354 19.61 20.38 20.23
C ALA A 354 20.82 20.11 19.30
N LYS A 355 20.75 20.56 18.05
CA LYS A 355 21.88 20.64 17.11
C LYS A 355 22.44 22.06 17.15
#